data_AF-A0A4R7S0T7-F1
#
_entry.id   AF-A0A4R7S0T7-F1
#
_cell.length_a   1.000
_cell.length_b   1.000
_cell.length_c   1.000
_cell.angle_alpha   90.00
_cell.angle_beta   90.00
_cell.angle_gamma   90.00
#
_symmetry.space_group_name_H-M   'P 1'
#
loop_
_entity.id
_entity.type
_entity.pdbx_description
1 polymer ?
#
loop_
_entity_poly.entity_id
_entity_poly.type
_entity_poly.pdbx_seq_one_letter_code
_entity_poly.pdbx_strand_id
1 'polypeptide(L)'
;MELMKRLIVIFSFVAFTAIAAEPAVLLESLRNEIIAVIKTARESKNQTDRVKALQAETLLSSFSFDDLLSEREYIIISRIEKIRAVPLSEKIDGMCIELIAEIKARTARKNEEWLANYDSTLLASLQDAFTATTARELDASISTLEKMQKDIVKKRSTEDLPSGYNQEALQTLVLLLTSIQDIMLEKENPLVKRQGEFADRFQYSTINTYSKSLNSIIPRSEFIEKLNRQLIRISPESRSKPLTTIEFEEHVKPWILAIKSLDDLSEVTKKAEDLSKQQQDGNFSGNYPLATQLRNYQMVYENFKRGSVITSRFNYSEYNSASSETLFAVKDMLTRYAIARLLNVPESPSNKDNESVSTFLQRVLKEAIATEDWPLLARLLEILQTMQIHTAISSSDQAVFKQFLGAINLEKAQQHADAVAVYITVLRSGSQLIPTTKIAESLAAIKRDYPEEYKAGLSSAYSYSPRREAGIYSDISPILQQQSGSKSSASPLLTDKSASKTSPKTEISKGEAEAKPVTKELSPKDLEKKPAGPAKK
;
A
#
# COMPACT_ATOMS: atom_id res chain seq x y z
N MET A 1 -22.19 -31.94 -13.52
CA MET A 1 -22.67 -32.35 -14.86
C MET A 1 -23.49 -31.23 -15.53
N GLU A 2 -24.55 -30.69 -14.91
CA GLU A 2 -25.33 -29.58 -15.49
C GLU A 2 -24.54 -28.29 -15.72
N LEU A 3 -23.58 -27.98 -14.84
CA LEU A 3 -22.70 -26.80 -14.98
C LEU A 3 -21.82 -26.87 -16.25
N MET A 4 -21.29 -28.06 -16.59
CA MET A 4 -20.55 -28.28 -17.86
C MET A 4 -21.45 -28.06 -19.09
N LYS A 5 -22.70 -28.55 -19.06
CA LYS A 5 -23.63 -28.39 -20.19
C LYS A 5 -23.97 -26.92 -20.49
N ARG A 6 -23.88 -26.03 -19.49
CA ARG A 6 -24.08 -24.59 -19.69
C ARG A 6 -22.86 -23.88 -20.28
N LEU A 7 -21.65 -24.36 -20.03
CA LEU A 7 -20.40 -23.79 -20.57
C LEU A 7 -20.30 -23.97 -22.10
N ILE A 8 -20.68 -25.16 -22.60
CA ILE A 8 -20.57 -25.52 -24.03
C ILE A 8 -21.49 -24.69 -24.94
N VAL A 9 -22.60 -24.16 -24.42
CA VAL A 9 -23.63 -23.45 -25.21
C VAL A 9 -23.28 -21.97 -25.44
N ILE A 10 -22.39 -21.38 -24.64
CA ILE A 10 -22.05 -19.95 -24.72
C ILE A 10 -20.98 -19.66 -25.80
N PHE A 11 -20.22 -20.66 -26.23
CA PHE A 11 -19.10 -20.51 -27.17
C PHE A 11 -19.48 -20.36 -28.67
N SER A 12 -20.77 -20.21 -29.01
CA SER A 12 -21.22 -19.97 -30.39
C SER A 12 -21.17 -18.47 -30.75
N PHE A 13 -19.97 -17.89 -30.79
CA PHE A 13 -19.80 -16.46 -31.09
C PHE A 13 -19.92 -16.14 -32.58
N VAL A 14 -20.54 -15.00 -32.88
CA VAL A 14 -20.81 -14.54 -34.26
C VAL A 14 -19.51 -14.12 -34.95
N ALA A 15 -19.15 -14.80 -36.04
CA ALA A 15 -18.00 -14.45 -36.86
C ALA A 15 -18.25 -13.13 -37.63
N PHE A 16 -17.73 -12.02 -37.10
CA PHE A 16 -17.77 -10.71 -37.75
C PHE A 16 -16.69 -10.64 -38.84
N THR A 17 -16.98 -11.15 -40.03
CA THR A 17 -16.04 -11.15 -41.17
C THR A 17 -15.95 -9.77 -41.84
N ALA A 18 -15.38 -8.80 -41.13
CA ALA A 18 -14.77 -7.66 -41.79
C ALA A 18 -13.48 -8.14 -42.47
N ILE A 19 -13.38 -7.98 -43.79
CA ILE A 19 -12.17 -8.31 -44.55
C ILE A 19 -11.13 -7.23 -44.26
N ALA A 20 -10.42 -7.38 -43.15
CA ALA A 20 -9.29 -6.52 -42.81
C ALA A 20 -8.19 -6.68 -43.87
N ALA A 21 -7.59 -5.57 -44.30
CA ALA A 21 -6.45 -5.62 -45.21
C ALA A 21 -5.30 -6.35 -44.52
N GLU A 22 -4.69 -7.33 -45.18
CA GLU A 22 -3.57 -8.06 -44.57
C GLU A 22 -2.44 -7.09 -44.22
N PRO A 23 -1.80 -7.22 -43.04
CA PRO A 23 -0.69 -6.35 -42.65
C PRO A 23 0.43 -6.23 -43.69
N ALA A 24 0.62 -7.25 -44.53
CA ALA A 24 1.55 -7.22 -45.65
C ALA A 24 1.20 -6.14 -46.70
N VAL A 25 -0.09 -5.93 -47.00
CA VAL A 25 -0.57 -4.92 -47.96
C VAL A 25 -0.37 -3.51 -47.41
N LEU A 26 -0.69 -3.30 -46.13
CA LEU A 26 -0.46 -2.02 -45.44
C LEU A 26 1.04 -1.71 -45.34
N LEU A 27 1.86 -2.71 -45.02
CA LEU A 27 3.31 -2.60 -44.88
C LEU A 27 3.99 -2.29 -46.23
N GLU A 28 3.61 -2.96 -47.32
CA GLU A 28 4.13 -2.67 -48.67
C GLU A 28 3.61 -1.31 -49.19
N SER A 29 2.38 -0.92 -48.84
CA SER A 29 1.88 0.43 -49.14
C SER A 29 2.70 1.50 -48.42
N LEU A 30 3.00 1.29 -47.13
CA LEU A 30 3.85 2.18 -46.32
C LEU A 30 5.26 2.30 -46.90
N ARG A 31 5.85 1.18 -47.32
CA ARG A 31 7.16 1.14 -48.01
C ARG A 31 7.17 2.02 -49.26
N ASN A 32 6.18 1.83 -50.14
CA ASN A 32 6.08 2.58 -51.39
C ASN A 32 5.86 4.08 -51.16
N GLU A 33 5.10 4.46 -50.13
CA GLU A 33 4.93 5.86 -49.75
C GLU A 33 6.24 6.49 -49.24
N ILE A 34 6.99 5.79 -48.39
CA ILE A 34 8.30 6.28 -47.91
C ILE A 34 9.30 6.42 -49.07
N ILE A 35 9.32 5.47 -50.01
CA ILE A 35 10.15 5.57 -51.23
C ILE A 35 9.77 6.81 -52.07
N ALA A 36 8.47 7.10 -52.23
CA ALA A 36 7.99 8.28 -52.94
C ALA A 36 8.40 9.60 -52.26
N VAL A 37 8.35 9.65 -50.93
CA VAL A 37 8.80 10.80 -50.13
C VAL A 37 10.33 10.98 -50.20
N ILE A 38 11.11 9.90 -50.12
CA ILE A 38 12.58 9.97 -50.30
C ILE A 38 12.94 10.51 -51.68
N LYS A 39 12.24 10.09 -52.74
CA LYS A 39 12.49 10.56 -54.10
C LYS A 39 12.23 12.07 -54.23
N THR A 40 11.07 12.55 -53.80
CA THR A 40 10.73 13.99 -53.87
C THR A 40 11.64 14.84 -52.97
N ALA A 41 12.02 14.34 -51.79
CA ALA A 41 12.93 15.04 -50.89
C ALA A 41 14.39 15.12 -51.39
N ARG A 42 14.86 14.16 -52.21
CA ARG A 42 16.15 14.24 -52.91
C ARG A 42 16.16 15.33 -53.98
N GLU A 43 15.05 15.47 -54.70
CA GLU A 43 14.83 16.50 -55.73
C GLU A 43 14.67 17.91 -55.11
N SER A 44 14.24 17.99 -53.85
CA SER A 44 14.17 19.25 -53.07
C SER A 44 15.54 19.93 -52.90
N LYS A 45 15.53 21.27 -52.94
CA LYS A 45 16.68 22.13 -52.60
C LYS A 45 16.80 22.41 -51.09
N ASN A 46 15.81 22.03 -50.30
CA ASN A 46 15.80 22.25 -48.85
C ASN A 46 16.67 21.19 -48.15
N GLN A 47 17.67 21.65 -47.41
CA GLN A 47 18.60 20.77 -46.69
C GLN A 47 17.90 19.91 -45.63
N THR A 48 16.83 20.44 -45.00
CA THR A 48 16.06 19.72 -43.98
C THR A 48 15.38 18.48 -44.54
N ASP A 49 14.80 18.60 -45.75
CA ASP A 49 14.10 17.48 -46.40
C ASP A 49 15.08 16.38 -46.80
N ARG A 50 16.29 16.77 -47.26
CA ARG A 50 17.38 15.84 -47.58
C ARG A 50 17.87 15.05 -46.36
N VAL A 51 17.98 15.68 -45.20
CA VAL A 51 18.34 14.99 -43.94
C VAL A 51 17.25 14.00 -43.54
N LYS A 52 15.97 14.39 -43.62
CA LYS A 52 14.84 13.48 -43.38
C LYS A 52 14.82 12.29 -44.35
N ALA A 53 15.11 12.52 -45.63
CA ALA A 53 15.19 11.48 -46.65
C ALA A 53 16.28 10.45 -46.33
N LEU A 54 17.46 10.89 -45.90
CA LEU A 54 18.58 10.01 -45.54
C LEU A 54 18.28 9.22 -44.25
N GLN A 55 17.57 9.81 -43.28
CA GLN A 55 17.07 9.09 -42.11
C GLN A 55 16.03 8.03 -42.50
N ALA A 56 15.07 8.37 -43.36
CA ALA A 56 14.08 7.42 -43.87
C ALA A 56 14.69 6.28 -44.69
N GLU A 57 15.71 6.57 -45.50
CA GLU A 57 16.46 5.56 -46.25
C GLU A 57 17.28 4.64 -45.34
N THR A 58 17.86 5.18 -44.26
CA THR A 58 18.54 4.40 -43.23
C THR A 58 17.55 3.47 -42.52
N LEU A 59 16.34 3.95 -42.23
CA LEU A 59 15.27 3.13 -41.64
C LEU A 59 14.80 2.06 -42.64
N LEU A 60 14.44 2.40 -43.88
CA LEU A 60 14.03 1.43 -44.90
C LEU A 60 15.09 0.35 -45.17
N SER A 61 16.38 0.70 -45.21
CA SER A 61 17.46 -0.28 -45.42
C SER A 61 17.71 -1.16 -44.19
N SER A 62 17.37 -0.69 -42.99
CA SER A 62 17.32 -1.52 -41.77
C SER A 62 16.07 -2.40 -41.66
N PHE A 63 15.08 -2.21 -42.53
CA PHE A 63 13.87 -3.02 -42.61
C PHE A 63 13.98 -4.05 -43.73
N SER A 64 14.23 -5.31 -43.37
CA SER A 64 13.91 -6.42 -44.25
C SER A 64 12.40 -6.66 -44.20
N PHE A 65 11.69 -6.16 -45.21
CA PHE A 65 10.22 -6.25 -45.31
C PHE A 65 9.71 -7.69 -45.42
N ASP A 66 10.53 -8.59 -45.96
CA ASP A 66 10.22 -10.01 -46.06
C ASP A 66 10.39 -10.72 -44.70
N ASP A 67 11.42 -10.37 -43.93
CA ASP A 67 11.63 -10.92 -42.57
C ASP A 67 10.59 -10.39 -41.56
N LEU A 68 10.03 -9.21 -41.80
CA LEU A 68 9.06 -8.54 -40.92
C LEU A 68 7.79 -9.37 -40.66
N LEU A 69 7.39 -10.27 -41.56
CA LEU A 69 6.26 -11.19 -41.33
C LEU A 69 6.63 -12.43 -40.49
N SER A 70 7.93 -12.65 -40.25
CA SER A 70 8.49 -13.72 -39.43
C SER A 70 9.05 -13.25 -38.08
N GLU A 71 9.27 -11.94 -37.92
CA GLU A 71 9.74 -11.33 -36.68
C GLU A 71 8.65 -11.25 -35.59
N ARG A 72 9.08 -11.03 -34.35
CA ARG A 72 8.17 -10.90 -33.19
C ARG A 72 7.39 -9.60 -33.28
N GLU A 73 6.10 -9.65 -32.97
CA GLU A 73 5.17 -8.53 -33.19
C GLU A 73 5.56 -7.23 -32.45
N TYR A 74 6.18 -7.32 -31.26
CA TYR A 74 6.72 -6.12 -30.57
C TYR A 74 7.92 -5.49 -31.29
N ILE A 75 8.75 -6.28 -31.99
CA ILE A 75 9.89 -5.78 -32.78
C ILE A 75 9.34 -5.04 -33.99
N ILE A 76 8.33 -5.59 -34.66
CA ILE A 76 7.61 -4.96 -35.76
C ILE A 76 7.05 -3.59 -35.31
N ILE A 77 6.29 -3.57 -34.21
CA ILE A 77 5.68 -2.33 -33.68
C ILE A 77 6.77 -1.31 -33.31
N SER A 78 7.80 -1.71 -32.56
CA SER A 78 8.90 -0.80 -32.18
C SER A 78 9.67 -0.25 -33.40
N ARG A 79 9.80 -1.04 -34.47
CA ARG A 79 10.37 -0.59 -35.74
C ARG A 79 9.45 0.43 -36.42
N ILE A 80 8.15 0.17 -36.54
CA ILE A 80 7.19 1.12 -37.14
C ILE A 80 7.14 2.42 -36.32
N GLU A 81 7.22 2.36 -34.99
CA GLU A 81 7.31 3.54 -34.12
C GLU A 81 8.57 4.38 -34.39
N LYS A 82 9.70 3.77 -34.77
CA LYS A 82 10.90 4.50 -35.22
C LYS A 82 10.71 5.19 -36.58
N ILE A 83 9.96 4.61 -37.52
CA ILE A 83 9.55 5.30 -38.75
C ILE A 83 8.66 6.48 -38.39
N ARG A 84 7.66 6.26 -37.54
CA ARG A 84 6.71 7.27 -37.08
C ARG A 84 7.39 8.47 -36.39
N ALA A 85 8.48 8.23 -35.67
CA ALA A 85 9.27 9.27 -35.02
C ALA A 85 10.02 10.20 -36.02
N VAL A 86 10.16 9.82 -37.29
CA VAL A 86 10.70 10.70 -38.34
C VAL A 86 9.54 11.44 -39.03
N PRO A 87 9.44 12.78 -38.93
CA PRO A 87 8.30 13.54 -39.46
C PRO A 87 8.40 13.69 -40.99
N LEU A 88 8.00 12.63 -41.70
CA LEU A 88 8.03 12.52 -43.16
C LEU A 88 6.77 13.12 -43.82
N SER A 89 5.59 12.60 -43.50
CA SER A 89 4.29 13.13 -43.93
C SER A 89 3.17 12.66 -43.00
N GLU A 90 2.06 13.39 -42.95
CA GLU A 90 0.85 12.98 -42.19
C GLU A 90 0.27 11.66 -42.71
N LYS A 91 0.40 11.40 -44.02
CA LYS A 91 -0.02 10.13 -44.63
C LYS A 91 0.80 8.94 -44.12
N ILE A 92 2.12 9.10 -43.99
CA ILE A 92 3.00 8.07 -43.41
C ILE A 92 2.68 7.86 -41.93
N ASP A 93 2.43 8.93 -41.16
CA ASP A 93 2.00 8.80 -39.75
C ASP A 93 0.68 8.00 -39.62
N GLY A 94 -0.32 8.35 -40.43
CA GLY A 94 -1.60 7.63 -40.49
C GLY A 94 -1.44 6.15 -40.82
N MET A 95 -0.65 5.81 -41.85
CA MET A 95 -0.38 4.43 -42.25
C MET A 95 0.40 3.65 -41.17
N CYS A 96 1.33 4.30 -40.46
CA CYS A 96 2.01 3.70 -39.31
C CYS A 96 1.03 3.40 -38.15
N ILE A 97 0.10 4.31 -37.85
CA ILE A 97 -0.93 4.11 -36.82
C ILE A 97 -1.86 2.95 -37.20
N GLU A 98 -2.36 2.94 -38.44
CA GLU A 98 -3.25 1.89 -38.97
C GLU A 98 -2.58 0.51 -38.93
N LEU A 99 -1.33 0.42 -39.39
CA LEU A 99 -0.56 -0.82 -39.37
C LEU A 99 -0.28 -1.33 -37.94
N ILE A 100 0.08 -0.44 -37.00
CA ILE A 100 0.24 -0.81 -35.59
C ILE A 100 -1.09 -1.31 -34.99
N ALA A 101 -2.21 -0.69 -35.34
CA ALA A 101 -3.53 -1.09 -34.88
C ALA A 101 -3.93 -2.47 -35.42
N GLU A 102 -3.76 -2.73 -36.72
CA GLU A 102 -4.11 -4.03 -37.32
C GLU A 102 -3.17 -5.14 -36.84
N ILE A 103 -1.87 -4.87 -36.64
CA ILE A 103 -0.95 -5.84 -36.01
C ILE A 103 -1.47 -6.21 -34.61
N LYS A 104 -1.77 -5.22 -33.76
CA LYS A 104 -2.30 -5.47 -32.40
C LYS A 104 -3.64 -6.20 -32.41
N ALA A 105 -4.53 -5.88 -33.36
CA ALA A 105 -5.80 -6.58 -33.53
C ALA A 105 -5.59 -8.05 -33.96
N ARG A 106 -4.65 -8.31 -34.87
CA ARG A 106 -4.26 -9.66 -35.29
C ARG A 106 -3.61 -10.45 -34.15
N THR A 107 -2.74 -9.83 -33.35
CA THR A 107 -2.18 -10.41 -32.11
C THR A 107 -3.30 -10.81 -31.15
N ALA A 108 -4.27 -9.92 -30.92
CA ALA A 108 -5.40 -10.19 -30.03
C ALA A 108 -6.22 -11.39 -30.52
N ARG A 109 -6.65 -11.41 -31.79
CA ARG A 109 -7.39 -12.54 -32.39
C ARG A 109 -6.62 -13.86 -32.28
N LYS A 110 -5.33 -13.90 -32.66
CA LYS A 110 -4.48 -15.10 -32.52
C LYS A 110 -4.40 -15.58 -31.07
N ASN A 111 -4.32 -14.65 -30.12
CA ASN A 111 -4.24 -14.98 -28.70
C ASN A 111 -5.58 -15.47 -28.14
N GLU A 112 -6.72 -14.90 -28.58
CA GLU A 112 -8.07 -15.39 -28.26
C GLU A 112 -8.31 -16.79 -28.83
N GLU A 113 -8.01 -17.02 -30.12
CA GLU A 113 -8.10 -18.35 -30.76
C GLU A 113 -7.21 -19.37 -30.05
N TRP A 114 -5.98 -18.98 -29.73
CA TRP A 114 -5.04 -19.85 -29.01
C TRP A 114 -5.48 -20.15 -27.58
N LEU A 115 -6.05 -19.17 -26.86
CA LEU A 115 -6.62 -19.37 -25.52
C LEU A 115 -7.86 -20.28 -25.57
N ALA A 116 -8.78 -20.09 -26.52
CA ALA A 116 -9.95 -20.95 -26.69
C ALA A 116 -9.56 -22.40 -27.03
N ASN A 117 -8.53 -22.59 -27.86
CA ASN A 117 -7.97 -23.91 -28.13
C ASN A 117 -7.26 -24.50 -26.90
N TYR A 118 -6.55 -23.68 -26.12
CA TYR A 118 -5.89 -24.09 -24.88
C TYR A 118 -6.91 -24.54 -23.84
N ASP A 119 -7.93 -23.73 -23.55
CA ASP A 119 -8.97 -24.02 -22.56
C ASP A 119 -9.84 -25.23 -22.95
N SER A 120 -10.22 -25.35 -24.24
CA SER A 120 -10.96 -26.53 -24.70
C SER A 120 -10.12 -27.82 -24.62
N THR A 121 -8.83 -27.77 -24.98
CA THR A 121 -7.93 -28.94 -24.86
C THR A 121 -7.68 -29.32 -23.39
N LEU A 122 -7.54 -28.34 -22.51
CA LEU A 122 -7.42 -28.54 -21.06
C LEU A 122 -8.68 -29.17 -20.48
N LEU A 123 -9.86 -28.63 -20.79
CA LEU A 123 -11.14 -29.14 -20.30
C LEU A 123 -11.43 -30.56 -20.81
N ALA A 124 -11.11 -30.85 -22.07
CA ALA A 124 -11.20 -32.21 -22.62
C ALA A 124 -10.28 -33.18 -21.87
N SER A 125 -8.98 -32.85 -21.76
CA SER A 125 -7.99 -33.67 -21.04
C SER A 125 -8.38 -33.93 -19.58
N LEU A 126 -9.00 -32.93 -18.93
CA LEU A 126 -9.52 -33.05 -17.57
C LEU A 126 -10.77 -33.92 -17.49
N GLN A 127 -11.70 -33.77 -18.44
CA GLN A 127 -12.92 -34.58 -18.49
C GLN A 127 -12.58 -36.06 -18.73
N ASP A 128 -11.67 -36.34 -19.66
CA ASP A 128 -11.15 -37.68 -19.92
C ASP A 128 -10.52 -38.25 -18.65
N ALA A 129 -9.62 -37.50 -17.99
CA ALA A 129 -9.00 -37.91 -16.72
C ALA A 129 -9.99 -38.11 -15.56
N PHE A 130 -11.11 -37.38 -15.51
CA PHE A 130 -12.19 -37.59 -14.53
C PHE A 130 -13.03 -38.84 -14.80
N THR A 131 -13.08 -39.29 -16.06
CA THR A 131 -13.82 -40.49 -16.49
C THR A 131 -12.95 -41.74 -16.57
N ALA A 132 -11.62 -41.59 -16.55
CA ALA A 132 -10.67 -42.70 -16.54
C ALA A 132 -10.96 -43.71 -15.41
N THR A 133 -11.06 -44.97 -15.81
CA THR A 133 -11.26 -46.14 -14.96
C THR A 133 -10.02 -47.00 -14.82
N THR A 134 -9.08 -46.89 -15.78
CA THR A 134 -7.77 -47.53 -15.76
C THR A 134 -6.63 -46.53 -15.88
N ALA A 135 -5.44 -46.90 -15.39
CA ALA A 135 -4.24 -46.07 -15.46
C ALA A 135 -3.86 -45.67 -16.90
N ARG A 136 -4.08 -46.58 -17.85
CA ARG A 136 -3.74 -46.39 -19.27
C ARG A 136 -4.62 -45.34 -19.96
N GLU A 137 -5.83 -45.11 -19.47
CA GLU A 137 -6.73 -44.06 -20.00
C GLU A 137 -6.18 -42.65 -19.71
N LEU A 138 -5.27 -42.49 -18.74
CA LEU A 138 -4.64 -41.21 -18.41
C LEU A 138 -3.48 -40.83 -19.34
N ASP A 139 -2.86 -41.78 -20.04
CA ASP A 139 -1.67 -41.56 -20.90
C ASP A 139 -1.89 -40.42 -21.91
N ALA A 140 -3.05 -40.42 -22.58
CA ALA A 140 -3.39 -39.43 -23.61
C ALA A 140 -3.58 -38.03 -23.02
N SER A 141 -4.22 -37.93 -21.85
CA SER A 141 -4.46 -36.67 -21.15
C SER A 141 -3.15 -36.07 -20.63
N ILE A 142 -2.30 -36.90 -20.00
CA ILE A 142 -0.98 -36.49 -19.50
C ILE A 142 -0.10 -36.01 -20.66
N SER A 143 0.01 -36.80 -21.73
CA SER A 143 0.82 -36.45 -22.91
C SER A 143 0.34 -35.16 -23.59
N THR A 144 -0.97 -34.93 -23.64
CA THR A 144 -1.57 -33.70 -24.19
C THR A 144 -1.21 -32.48 -23.35
N LEU A 145 -1.37 -32.56 -22.03
CA LEU A 145 -1.03 -31.46 -21.11
C LEU A 145 0.48 -31.17 -21.06
N GLU A 146 1.33 -32.20 -21.13
CA GLU A 146 2.79 -32.02 -21.29
C GLU A 146 3.14 -31.32 -22.61
N LYS A 147 2.48 -31.70 -23.71
CA LYS A 147 2.68 -31.05 -25.01
C LYS A 147 2.28 -29.58 -24.93
N MET A 148 1.12 -29.27 -24.35
CA MET A 148 0.69 -27.89 -24.10
C MET A 148 1.74 -27.13 -23.26
N GLN A 149 2.26 -27.72 -22.19
CA GLN A 149 3.32 -27.11 -21.38
C GLN A 149 4.58 -26.78 -22.19
N LYS A 150 5.03 -27.71 -23.05
CA LYS A 150 6.19 -27.53 -23.95
C LYS A 150 5.93 -26.45 -25.01
N ASP A 151 4.75 -26.47 -25.63
CA ASP A 151 4.32 -25.46 -26.61
C ASP A 151 4.27 -24.06 -25.99
N ILE A 152 3.93 -23.96 -24.70
CA ILE A 152 3.87 -22.68 -23.99
C ILE A 152 5.25 -22.18 -23.56
N VAL A 153 6.15 -23.06 -23.12
CA VAL A 153 7.57 -22.70 -22.89
C VAL A 153 8.20 -22.20 -24.19
N LYS A 154 7.90 -22.86 -25.33
CA LYS A 154 8.29 -22.40 -26.66
C LYS A 154 7.69 -21.03 -26.99
N LYS A 155 6.36 -20.86 -26.85
CA LYS A 155 5.66 -19.60 -27.12
C LYS A 155 6.19 -18.46 -26.25
N ARG A 156 6.46 -18.68 -24.96
CA ARG A 156 7.11 -17.71 -24.04
C ARG A 156 8.48 -17.23 -24.52
N SER A 157 9.22 -18.10 -25.21
CA SER A 157 10.53 -17.75 -25.74
C SER A 157 10.45 -16.89 -27.01
N THR A 158 9.32 -16.91 -27.74
CA THR A 158 9.11 -16.22 -29.03
C THR A 158 8.13 -15.05 -28.99
N GLU A 159 7.14 -15.06 -28.10
CA GLU A 159 5.97 -14.18 -28.08
C GLU A 159 5.59 -13.76 -26.65
N ASP A 160 4.94 -12.61 -26.51
CA ASP A 160 4.33 -12.18 -25.25
C ASP A 160 3.06 -13.00 -24.98
N LEU A 161 3.14 -13.92 -24.01
CA LEU A 161 1.99 -14.73 -23.59
C LEU A 161 0.91 -13.87 -22.92
N PRO A 162 -0.39 -14.17 -23.15
CA PRO A 162 -1.48 -13.54 -22.44
C PRO A 162 -1.34 -13.67 -20.91
N SER A 163 -1.63 -12.59 -20.19
CA SER A 163 -1.47 -12.48 -18.72
C SER A 163 -2.42 -13.38 -17.90
N GLY A 164 -3.32 -14.13 -18.55
CA GLY A 164 -4.19 -15.12 -17.91
C GLY A 164 -3.55 -16.49 -17.69
N TYR A 165 -2.42 -16.81 -18.33
CA TYR A 165 -1.84 -18.16 -18.27
C TYR A 165 -1.07 -18.44 -16.97
N ASN A 166 -1.36 -19.59 -16.34
CA ASN A 166 -0.67 -20.07 -15.14
C ASN A 166 0.13 -21.35 -15.42
N GLN A 167 1.43 -21.19 -15.71
CA GLN A 167 2.37 -22.28 -15.98
C GLN A 167 2.49 -23.28 -14.81
N GLU A 168 2.47 -22.76 -13.58
CA GLU A 168 2.60 -23.56 -12.37
C GLU A 168 1.36 -24.42 -12.14
N ALA A 169 0.17 -23.91 -12.45
CA ALA A 169 -1.07 -24.66 -12.35
C ALA A 169 -1.17 -25.79 -13.40
N LEU A 170 -0.75 -25.55 -14.65
CA LEU A 170 -0.67 -26.62 -15.67
C LEU A 170 0.36 -27.70 -15.26
N GLN A 171 1.54 -27.29 -14.78
CA GLN A 171 2.55 -28.23 -14.28
C GLN A 171 2.04 -29.03 -13.06
N THR A 172 1.36 -28.38 -12.13
CA THR A 172 0.73 -29.02 -10.96
C THR A 172 -0.33 -30.02 -11.41
N LEU A 173 -1.08 -29.72 -12.46
CA LEU A 173 -2.08 -30.63 -13.01
C LEU A 173 -1.45 -31.86 -13.65
N VAL A 174 -0.40 -31.72 -14.47
CA VAL A 174 0.34 -32.86 -15.04
C VAL A 174 0.83 -33.77 -13.91
N LEU A 175 1.51 -33.21 -12.90
CA LEU A 175 2.01 -33.96 -11.75
C LEU A 175 0.90 -34.67 -10.97
N LEU A 176 -0.26 -34.02 -10.82
CA LEU A 176 -1.43 -34.62 -10.17
C LEU A 176 -1.95 -35.82 -10.98
N LEU A 177 -2.09 -35.71 -12.30
CA LEU A 177 -2.56 -36.80 -13.14
C LEU A 177 -1.58 -37.98 -13.18
N THR A 178 -0.28 -37.73 -13.28
CA THR A 178 0.76 -38.78 -13.16
C THR A 178 0.67 -39.49 -11.80
N SER A 179 0.47 -38.75 -10.71
CA SER A 179 0.30 -39.34 -9.37
C SER A 179 -0.94 -40.24 -9.28
N ILE A 180 -2.05 -39.91 -9.96
CA ILE A 180 -3.23 -40.78 -10.05
C ILE A 180 -2.92 -42.04 -10.86
N GLN A 181 -2.22 -41.88 -11.99
CA GLN A 181 -1.83 -42.99 -12.84
C GLN A 181 -0.99 -44.01 -12.07
N ASP A 182 -0.02 -43.57 -11.28
CA ASP A 182 0.79 -44.44 -10.41
C ASP A 182 -0.08 -45.20 -9.39
N ILE A 183 -1.04 -44.53 -8.74
CA ILE A 183 -1.98 -45.16 -7.79
C ILE A 183 -2.92 -46.16 -8.49
N MET A 184 -3.35 -45.87 -9.72
CA MET A 184 -4.15 -46.81 -10.52
C MET A 184 -3.34 -48.03 -10.92
N LEU A 185 -2.09 -47.87 -11.40
CA LEU A 185 -1.17 -48.97 -11.72
C LEU A 185 -0.90 -49.85 -10.50
N GLU A 186 -0.68 -49.26 -9.33
CA GLU A 186 -0.45 -49.96 -8.07
C GLU A 186 -1.64 -50.86 -7.68
N LYS A 187 -2.87 -50.38 -7.95
CA LYS A 187 -4.11 -51.11 -7.69
C LYS A 187 -4.40 -52.19 -8.72
N GLU A 188 -4.12 -51.92 -10.00
CA GLU A 188 -4.27 -52.88 -11.10
C GLU A 188 -3.25 -54.02 -11.03
N ASN A 189 -2.01 -53.71 -10.62
CA ASN A 189 -0.93 -54.67 -10.51
C ASN A 189 -0.12 -54.48 -9.21
N PRO A 190 -0.50 -55.18 -8.12
CA PRO A 190 0.17 -55.08 -6.82
C PRO A 190 1.66 -55.45 -6.80
N LEU A 191 2.21 -56.02 -7.88
CA LEU A 191 3.64 -56.30 -8.01
C LEU A 191 4.45 -55.03 -8.31
N VAL A 192 3.83 -53.99 -8.88
CA VAL A 192 4.46 -52.70 -9.22
C VAL A 192 5.00 -51.99 -7.96
N LYS A 193 4.38 -52.22 -6.78
CA LYS A 193 4.88 -51.76 -5.47
C LYS A 193 6.38 -52.04 -5.23
N ARG A 194 6.91 -53.14 -5.78
CA ARG A 194 8.30 -53.56 -5.52
C ARG A 194 9.36 -52.78 -6.33
N GLN A 195 8.96 -51.89 -7.23
CA GLN A 195 9.86 -50.97 -7.94
C GLN A 195 9.64 -49.48 -7.56
N GLY A 196 8.78 -49.21 -6.57
CA GLY A 196 8.31 -47.87 -6.19
C GLY A 196 9.37 -46.89 -5.67
N GLU A 197 10.62 -47.31 -5.41
CA GLU A 197 11.72 -46.39 -5.05
C GLU A 197 12.02 -45.33 -6.12
N PHE A 198 11.49 -45.48 -7.33
CA PHE A 198 11.59 -44.47 -8.39
C PHE A 198 10.67 -43.26 -8.16
N ALA A 199 9.48 -43.47 -7.56
CA ALA A 199 8.54 -42.38 -7.26
C ALA A 199 9.10 -41.44 -6.20
N ASP A 200 9.75 -41.98 -5.16
CA ASP A 200 10.42 -41.18 -4.12
C ASP A 200 11.52 -40.27 -4.71
N ARG A 201 12.24 -40.70 -5.77
CA ARG A 201 13.37 -39.93 -6.31
C ARG A 201 12.96 -38.70 -7.14
N PHE A 202 11.79 -38.72 -7.78
CA PHE A 202 11.29 -37.55 -8.53
C PHE A 202 10.65 -36.48 -7.62
N GLN A 203 10.28 -36.82 -6.38
CA GLN A 203 9.60 -35.90 -5.45
C GLN A 203 10.53 -34.82 -4.84
N TYR A 204 11.84 -35.04 -4.78
CA TYR A 204 12.72 -34.25 -3.88
C TYR A 204 13.17 -32.86 -4.35
N SER A 205 13.14 -32.51 -5.64
CA SER A 205 13.74 -31.25 -6.13
C SER A 205 12.76 -30.10 -6.34
N THR A 206 11.47 -30.37 -6.59
CA THR A 206 10.45 -29.32 -6.87
C THR A 206 9.15 -29.48 -6.08
N ILE A 207 8.96 -30.59 -5.35
CA ILE A 207 7.65 -30.95 -4.76
C ILE A 207 7.76 -31.19 -3.24
N ASN A 208 8.24 -30.20 -2.46
CA ASN A 208 8.37 -30.36 -1.00
C ASN A 208 7.10 -29.97 -0.20
N THR A 209 6.12 -29.32 -0.85
CA THR A 209 4.88 -28.83 -0.19
C THR A 209 3.63 -29.66 -0.50
N TYR A 210 3.50 -30.23 -1.71
CA TYR A 210 2.29 -30.95 -2.14
C TYR A 210 2.36 -32.49 -1.95
N SER A 211 3.53 -33.10 -2.18
CA SER A 211 3.75 -34.56 -2.13
C SER A 211 3.36 -35.20 -0.79
N LYS A 212 3.73 -34.56 0.32
CA LYS A 212 3.41 -35.00 1.69
C LYS A 212 1.90 -35.12 1.98
N SER A 213 1.04 -34.54 1.14
CA SER A 213 -0.43 -34.67 1.23
C SER A 213 -1.05 -35.71 0.27
N LEU A 214 -0.25 -36.25 -0.67
CA LEU A 214 -0.70 -37.19 -1.71
C LEU A 214 -0.37 -38.66 -1.39
N ASN A 215 0.57 -38.92 -0.47
CA ASN A 215 0.96 -40.27 -0.05
C ASN A 215 -0.09 -40.96 0.89
N SER A 216 -1.30 -40.43 0.99
CA SER A 216 -2.44 -41.07 1.65
C SER A 216 -3.59 -41.26 0.65
N ILE A 217 -4.42 -42.28 0.85
CA ILE A 217 -5.57 -42.54 -0.05
C ILE A 217 -6.56 -41.39 0.08
N ILE A 218 -6.48 -40.41 -0.84
CA ILE A 218 -7.36 -39.24 -0.85
C ILE A 218 -8.78 -39.67 -1.25
N PRO A 219 -9.83 -39.35 -0.47
CA PRO A 219 -11.20 -39.57 -0.87
C PRO A 219 -11.54 -38.83 -2.17
N ARG A 220 -12.30 -39.47 -3.08
CA ARG A 220 -12.67 -38.91 -4.39
C ARG A 220 -13.29 -37.49 -4.29
N SER A 221 -13.97 -37.17 -3.20
CA SER A 221 -14.53 -35.84 -2.90
C SER A 221 -13.44 -34.78 -2.70
N GLU A 222 -12.45 -35.02 -1.83
CA GLU A 222 -11.32 -34.11 -1.60
C GLU A 222 -10.45 -33.96 -2.86
N PHE A 223 -10.32 -35.04 -3.65
CA PHE A 223 -9.69 -35.00 -4.96
C PHE A 223 -10.42 -34.07 -5.95
N ILE A 224 -11.74 -34.25 -6.12
CA ILE A 224 -12.57 -33.37 -6.97
C ILE A 224 -12.48 -31.91 -6.49
N GLU A 225 -12.44 -31.69 -5.17
CA GLU A 225 -12.28 -30.35 -4.61
C GLU A 225 -10.91 -29.73 -4.94
N LYS A 226 -9.81 -30.47 -4.76
CA LYS A 226 -8.45 -30.02 -5.14
C LYS A 226 -8.37 -29.73 -6.65
N LEU A 227 -8.96 -30.57 -7.49
CA LEU A 227 -9.01 -30.36 -8.93
C LEU A 227 -9.85 -29.13 -9.30
N ASN A 228 -11.02 -28.94 -8.71
CA ASN A 228 -11.84 -27.74 -8.91
C ASN A 228 -11.11 -26.46 -8.48
N ARG A 229 -10.36 -26.48 -7.36
CA ARG A 229 -9.51 -25.34 -6.96
C ARG A 229 -8.44 -25.01 -8.00
N GLN A 230 -7.82 -26.02 -8.64
CA GLN A 230 -6.86 -25.77 -9.73
C GLN A 230 -7.57 -25.36 -11.04
N LEU A 231 -8.74 -25.91 -11.36
CA LEU A 231 -9.56 -25.52 -12.50
C LEU A 231 -9.91 -24.02 -12.43
N ILE A 232 -10.35 -23.55 -11.27
CA ILE A 232 -10.62 -22.13 -10.98
C ILE A 232 -9.33 -21.28 -11.11
N ARG A 233 -8.15 -21.84 -10.84
CA ARG A 233 -6.86 -21.17 -11.04
C ARG A 233 -6.42 -21.09 -12.50
N ILE A 234 -6.84 -22.02 -13.37
CA ILE A 234 -6.46 -22.06 -14.79
C ILE A 234 -7.47 -21.35 -15.70
N SER A 235 -8.79 -21.51 -15.48
CA SER A 235 -9.84 -20.86 -16.28
C SER A 235 -10.50 -19.69 -15.49
N PRO A 236 -10.19 -18.41 -15.83
CA PRO A 236 -10.73 -17.25 -15.11
C PRO A 236 -12.25 -17.09 -15.24
N GLU A 237 -12.85 -17.57 -16.33
CA GLU A 237 -14.30 -17.51 -16.59
C GLU A 237 -15.13 -18.29 -15.55
N SER A 238 -14.51 -19.27 -14.88
CA SER A 238 -15.12 -20.05 -13.80
C SER A 238 -15.11 -19.32 -12.43
N ARG A 239 -14.47 -18.15 -12.32
CA ARG A 239 -14.41 -17.38 -11.07
C ARG A 239 -15.69 -16.57 -10.90
N SER A 240 -16.22 -16.53 -9.68
CA SER A 240 -17.00 -15.37 -9.25
C SER A 240 -16.16 -14.13 -9.48
N LYS A 241 -16.68 -13.17 -10.26
CA LYS A 241 -16.05 -11.85 -10.52
C LYS A 241 -15.44 -11.33 -9.20
N PRO A 242 -14.14 -10.97 -9.15
CA PRO A 242 -13.52 -10.49 -7.93
C PRO A 242 -14.27 -9.26 -7.44
N LEU A 243 -14.62 -9.26 -6.15
CA LEU A 243 -15.33 -8.15 -5.53
C LEU A 243 -14.45 -6.90 -5.61
N THR A 244 -15.00 -5.84 -6.20
CA THR A 244 -14.46 -4.49 -6.06
C THR A 244 -14.40 -4.11 -4.59
N THR A 245 -13.58 -3.10 -4.23
CA THR A 245 -13.47 -2.63 -2.85
C THR A 245 -14.83 -2.27 -2.26
N ILE A 246 -15.72 -1.64 -3.05
CA ILE A 246 -17.08 -1.26 -2.62
C ILE A 246 -17.96 -2.50 -2.39
N GLU A 247 -17.95 -3.47 -3.32
CA GLU A 247 -18.70 -4.72 -3.16
C GLU A 247 -18.20 -5.50 -1.93
N PHE A 248 -16.89 -5.55 -1.67
CA PHE A 248 -16.32 -6.16 -0.46
C PHE A 248 -16.73 -5.43 0.82
N GLU A 249 -16.68 -4.09 0.82
CA GLU A 249 -17.10 -3.27 1.96
C GLU A 249 -18.57 -3.51 2.31
N GLU A 250 -19.49 -3.55 1.34
CA GLU A 250 -20.92 -3.85 1.60
C GLU A 250 -21.15 -5.29 2.09
N HIS A 251 -20.32 -6.27 1.74
CA HIS A 251 -20.39 -7.63 2.32
C HIS A 251 -19.94 -7.67 3.79
N VAL A 252 -18.90 -6.92 4.15
CA VAL A 252 -18.32 -6.91 5.51
C VAL A 252 -19.08 -5.99 6.47
N LYS A 253 -19.68 -4.91 5.95
CA LYS A 253 -20.49 -3.92 6.68
C LYS A 253 -21.53 -4.52 7.65
N PRO A 254 -22.41 -5.47 7.26
CA PRO A 254 -23.36 -6.08 8.19
C PRO A 254 -22.68 -6.88 9.32
N TRP A 255 -21.48 -7.42 9.12
CA TRP A 255 -20.73 -8.10 10.19
C TRP A 255 -20.16 -7.09 11.19
N ILE A 256 -19.69 -5.93 10.72
CA ILE A 256 -19.21 -4.84 11.59
C ILE A 256 -20.36 -4.27 12.42
N LEU A 257 -21.53 -4.02 11.79
CA LEU A 257 -22.72 -3.53 12.48
C LEU A 257 -23.31 -4.54 13.49
N ALA A 258 -22.93 -5.81 13.41
CA ALA A 258 -23.33 -6.83 14.37
C ALA A 258 -22.43 -6.89 15.63
N ILE A 259 -21.31 -6.18 15.66
CA ILE A 259 -20.39 -6.11 16.81
C ILE A 259 -21.09 -5.37 17.97
N LYS A 260 -21.26 -6.05 19.10
CA LYS A 260 -21.84 -5.48 20.34
C LYS A 260 -20.80 -5.32 21.44
N SER A 261 -19.72 -6.10 21.36
CA SER A 261 -18.60 -6.13 22.30
C SER A 261 -17.27 -6.20 21.54
N LEU A 262 -16.16 -5.81 22.18
CA LEU A 262 -14.84 -5.96 21.54
C LEU A 262 -14.41 -7.42 21.39
N ASP A 263 -14.99 -8.35 22.15
CA ASP A 263 -14.75 -9.79 22.00
C ASP A 263 -15.29 -10.33 20.65
N ASP A 264 -16.34 -9.71 20.08
CA ASP A 264 -16.90 -10.09 18.77
C ASP A 264 -15.93 -9.81 17.60
N LEU A 265 -14.93 -8.94 17.80
CA LEU A 265 -13.98 -8.54 16.75
C LEU A 265 -13.21 -9.71 16.16
N SER A 266 -12.93 -10.75 16.96
CA SER A 266 -12.18 -11.92 16.50
C SER A 266 -12.93 -12.69 15.41
N GLU A 267 -14.24 -12.87 15.57
CA GLU A 267 -15.07 -13.58 14.59
C GLU A 267 -15.26 -12.74 13.32
N VAL A 268 -15.54 -11.44 13.46
CA VAL A 268 -15.76 -10.53 12.32
C VAL A 268 -14.47 -10.33 11.51
N THR A 269 -13.33 -10.16 12.19
CA THR A 269 -12.02 -10.09 11.52
C THR A 269 -11.72 -11.36 10.75
N LYS A 270 -11.95 -12.54 11.36
CA LYS A 270 -11.74 -13.82 10.69
C LYS A 270 -12.63 -13.95 9.43
N LYS A 271 -13.92 -13.60 9.52
CA LYS A 271 -14.83 -13.59 8.35
C LYS A 271 -14.33 -12.66 7.24
N ALA A 272 -13.86 -11.46 7.57
CA ALA A 272 -13.31 -10.50 6.61
C ALA A 272 -11.99 -10.98 5.99
N GLU A 273 -11.10 -11.59 6.78
CA GLU A 273 -9.86 -12.19 6.27
C GLU A 273 -10.14 -13.41 5.37
N ASP A 274 -11.08 -14.27 5.74
CA ASP A 274 -11.41 -15.47 4.97
C ASP A 274 -12.11 -15.11 3.64
N LEU A 275 -12.97 -14.07 3.63
CA LEU A 275 -13.48 -13.48 2.39
C LEU A 275 -12.35 -12.88 1.54
N SER A 276 -11.42 -12.15 2.16
CA SER A 276 -10.26 -11.55 1.46
C SER A 276 -9.37 -12.61 0.81
N LYS A 277 -9.06 -13.71 1.50
CA LYS A 277 -8.31 -14.85 0.96
C LYS A 277 -9.01 -15.49 -0.24
N GLN A 278 -10.33 -15.67 -0.17
CA GLN A 278 -11.14 -16.19 -1.28
C GLN A 278 -11.05 -15.31 -2.54
N GLN A 279 -10.86 -13.99 -2.40
CA GLN A 279 -10.61 -13.10 -3.54
C GLN A 279 -9.14 -13.18 -4.04
N GLN A 280 -8.17 -13.29 -3.12
CA GLN A 280 -6.74 -13.33 -3.45
C GLN A 280 -6.31 -14.61 -4.16
N ASP A 281 -6.95 -15.76 -3.88
CA ASP A 281 -6.74 -17.02 -4.60
C ASP A 281 -7.03 -16.92 -6.12
N GLY A 282 -7.69 -15.84 -6.57
CA GLY A 282 -7.97 -15.51 -7.96
C GLY A 282 -6.93 -14.61 -8.65
N ASN A 283 -5.65 -14.58 -8.23
CA ASN A 283 -4.58 -13.69 -8.71
C ASN A 283 -4.84 -12.18 -8.54
N PHE A 284 -5.90 -11.78 -7.84
CA PHE A 284 -6.18 -10.37 -7.57
C PHE A 284 -5.41 -9.93 -6.32
N SER A 285 -4.34 -9.14 -6.51
CA SER A 285 -3.54 -8.55 -5.42
C SER A 285 -4.24 -7.38 -4.71
N GLY A 286 -5.57 -7.45 -4.60
CA GLY A 286 -6.39 -6.48 -3.89
C GLY A 286 -5.99 -6.41 -2.42
N ASN A 287 -5.40 -5.27 -2.02
CA ASN A 287 -5.34 -4.90 -0.62
C ASN A 287 -6.74 -4.46 -0.21
N TYR A 288 -7.43 -5.27 0.59
CA TYR A 288 -8.76 -4.96 1.15
C TYR A 288 -8.57 -4.20 2.48
N PRO A 289 -8.62 -2.86 2.50
CA PRO A 289 -8.12 -2.09 3.64
C PRO A 289 -8.96 -2.32 4.90
N LEU A 290 -10.25 -2.60 4.72
CA LEU A 290 -11.20 -2.90 5.78
C LEU A 290 -10.83 -4.16 6.58
N ALA A 291 -10.40 -5.24 5.91
CA ALA A 291 -9.97 -6.48 6.58
C ALA A 291 -8.68 -6.23 7.38
N THR A 292 -7.72 -5.53 6.78
CA THR A 292 -6.47 -5.12 7.44
C THR A 292 -6.75 -4.23 8.66
N GLN A 293 -7.71 -3.32 8.58
CA GLN A 293 -8.04 -2.42 9.68
C GLN A 293 -8.78 -3.12 10.83
N LEU A 294 -9.68 -4.07 10.53
CA LEU A 294 -10.31 -4.93 11.54
C LEU A 294 -9.25 -5.76 12.29
N ARG A 295 -8.29 -6.34 11.57
CA ARG A 295 -7.14 -7.05 12.15
C ARG A 295 -6.29 -6.15 13.04
N ASN A 296 -6.05 -4.90 12.64
CA ASN A 296 -5.35 -3.93 13.48
C ASN A 296 -6.13 -3.64 14.78
N TYR A 297 -7.45 -3.45 14.72
CA TYR A 297 -8.29 -3.26 15.90
C TYR A 297 -8.33 -4.49 16.81
N GLN A 298 -8.43 -5.70 16.26
CA GLN A 298 -8.34 -6.94 17.02
C GLN A 298 -6.98 -7.06 17.74
N MET A 299 -5.87 -6.80 17.05
CA MET A 299 -4.53 -6.84 17.62
C MET A 299 -4.36 -5.83 18.77
N VAL A 300 -4.87 -4.60 18.59
CA VAL A 300 -4.84 -3.57 19.64
C VAL A 300 -5.69 -3.98 20.84
N TYR A 301 -6.89 -4.54 20.63
CA TYR A 301 -7.74 -5.05 21.69
C TYR A 301 -7.07 -6.18 22.49
N GLU A 302 -6.51 -7.18 21.79
CA GLU A 302 -5.78 -8.31 22.40
C GLU A 302 -4.56 -7.86 23.21
N ASN A 303 -3.80 -6.89 22.71
CA ASN A 303 -2.67 -6.32 23.44
C ASN A 303 -3.12 -5.57 24.71
N PHE A 304 -4.23 -4.83 24.67
CA PHE A 304 -4.81 -4.21 25.88
C PHE A 304 -5.33 -5.26 26.86
N LYS A 305 -5.94 -6.34 26.38
CA LYS A 305 -6.42 -7.47 27.19
C LYS A 305 -5.28 -8.16 27.96
N ARG A 306 -4.08 -8.20 27.38
CA ARG A 306 -2.84 -8.72 27.97
C ARG A 306 -2.09 -7.72 28.87
N GLY A 307 -2.62 -6.50 29.05
CA GLY A 307 -1.97 -5.46 29.85
C GLY A 307 -0.69 -4.86 29.22
N SER A 308 -0.47 -5.06 27.92
CA SER A 308 0.67 -4.47 27.22
C SER A 308 0.50 -2.95 27.10
N VAL A 309 1.55 -2.18 27.40
CA VAL A 309 1.55 -0.72 27.16
C VAL A 309 1.65 -0.49 25.65
N ILE A 310 0.52 -0.18 25.03
CA ILE A 310 0.43 0.06 23.59
C ILE A 310 0.94 1.46 23.26
N THR A 311 2.19 1.54 22.80
CA THR A 311 2.75 2.73 22.13
C THR A 311 2.26 2.87 20.68
N SER A 312 1.48 1.90 20.18
CA SER A 312 0.89 1.97 18.85
C SER A 312 -0.01 3.20 18.76
N ARG A 313 0.48 4.21 18.05
CA ARG A 313 -0.35 5.16 17.34
C ARG A 313 -1.45 4.35 16.66
N PHE A 314 -2.71 4.60 17.00
CA PHE A 314 -3.82 4.20 16.13
C PHE A 314 -3.45 4.79 14.77
N ASN A 315 -3.10 3.95 13.81
CA ASN A 315 -2.37 4.47 12.65
C ASN A 315 -3.38 5.14 11.72
N TYR A 316 -3.60 6.43 11.97
CA TYR A 316 -4.57 7.32 11.33
C TYR A 316 -4.15 7.67 9.90
N SER A 317 -3.83 6.66 9.08
CA SER A 317 -4.04 6.79 7.65
C SER A 317 -5.55 6.79 7.44
N GLU A 318 -6.15 7.97 7.53
CA GLU A 318 -7.54 8.23 7.14
C GLU A 318 -7.69 7.90 5.66
N TYR A 319 -8.00 6.64 5.37
CA TYR A 319 -8.65 6.29 4.13
C TYR A 319 -10.01 6.99 4.16
N ASN A 320 -10.14 8.06 3.35
CA ASN A 320 -11.37 8.81 3.10
C ASN A 320 -12.43 7.98 2.34
N SER A 321 -12.46 6.66 2.55
CA SER A 321 -13.46 5.74 2.04
C SER A 321 -14.69 5.72 2.94
N ALA A 322 -15.85 5.40 2.36
CA ALA A 322 -17.12 5.28 3.08
C ALA A 322 -17.08 4.22 4.22
N SER A 323 -16.16 3.25 4.14
CA SER A 323 -15.86 2.29 5.21
C SER A 323 -15.42 2.92 6.54
N SER A 324 -14.94 4.17 6.55
CA SER A 324 -14.58 4.91 7.77
C SER A 324 -15.75 5.08 8.75
N GLU A 325 -16.97 5.31 8.25
CA GLU A 325 -18.17 5.48 9.07
C GLU A 325 -18.57 4.18 9.76
N THR A 326 -18.52 3.05 9.04
CA THR A 326 -18.91 1.74 9.59
C THR A 326 -17.95 1.31 10.70
N LEU A 327 -16.66 1.62 10.56
CA LEU A 327 -15.64 1.35 11.58
C LEU A 327 -15.68 2.29 12.79
N PHE A 328 -16.42 3.40 12.72
CA PHE A 328 -16.45 4.41 13.79
C PHE A 328 -16.96 3.83 15.12
N ALA A 329 -17.99 2.98 15.10
CA ALA A 329 -18.53 2.34 16.31
C ALA A 329 -17.50 1.43 17.00
N VAL A 330 -16.83 0.55 16.22
CA VAL A 330 -15.75 -0.32 16.71
C VAL A 330 -14.60 0.50 17.30
N LYS A 331 -14.21 1.57 16.59
CA LYS A 331 -13.17 2.50 17.04
C LYS A 331 -13.56 3.17 18.36
N ASP A 332 -14.77 3.70 18.48
CA ASP A 332 -15.27 4.34 19.71
C ASP A 332 -15.26 3.36 20.89
N MET A 333 -15.71 2.11 20.70
CA MET A 333 -15.63 1.05 21.70
C MET A 333 -14.18 0.76 22.14
N LEU A 334 -13.27 0.60 21.17
CA LEU A 334 -11.85 0.31 21.44
C LEU A 334 -11.16 1.48 22.15
N THR A 335 -11.47 2.70 21.75
CA THR A 335 -10.96 3.93 22.36
C THR A 335 -11.48 4.12 23.79
N ARG A 336 -12.77 3.85 24.07
CA ARG A 336 -13.31 3.83 25.45
C ARG A 336 -12.58 2.84 26.35
N TYR A 337 -12.36 1.62 25.85
CA TYR A 337 -11.66 0.55 26.58
C TYR A 337 -10.20 0.90 26.86
N ALA A 338 -9.53 1.54 25.89
CA ALA A 338 -8.14 1.99 26.01
C ALA A 338 -7.97 3.16 26.99
N ILE A 339 -8.81 4.20 26.88
CA ILE A 339 -8.60 5.49 27.55
C ILE A 339 -8.53 5.37 29.07
N ALA A 340 -9.44 4.61 29.70
CA ALA A 340 -9.48 4.48 31.16
C ALA A 340 -8.15 3.92 31.70
N ARG A 341 -7.60 2.90 31.03
CA ARG A 341 -6.30 2.29 31.36
C ARG A 341 -5.12 3.22 31.07
N LEU A 342 -5.12 3.88 29.91
CA LEU A 342 -4.04 4.81 29.52
C LEU A 342 -3.92 6.03 30.44
N LEU A 343 -5.04 6.53 30.99
CA LEU A 343 -5.03 7.63 31.96
C LEU A 343 -4.59 7.19 33.36
N ASN A 344 -4.57 5.89 33.64
CA ASN A 344 -4.37 5.29 34.96
C ASN A 344 -5.35 5.85 36.02
N VAL A 345 -6.59 6.08 35.60
CA VAL A 345 -7.70 6.48 36.47
C VAL A 345 -8.36 5.19 36.99
N PRO A 346 -8.76 5.09 38.27
CA PRO A 346 -9.50 3.93 38.77
C PRO A 346 -10.73 3.65 37.89
N GLU A 347 -11.12 2.37 37.77
CA GLU A 347 -12.23 1.94 36.88
C GLU A 347 -13.59 2.56 37.25
N SER A 348 -13.67 3.26 38.40
CA SER A 348 -14.71 4.24 38.74
C SER A 348 -14.05 5.63 38.84
N PRO A 349 -14.40 6.62 37.99
CA PRO A 349 -15.60 6.69 37.16
C PRO A 349 -15.37 6.14 35.73
N SER A 350 -15.81 4.91 35.49
CA SER A 350 -16.07 4.39 34.15
C SER A 350 -16.89 5.40 33.35
N ASN A 351 -16.72 5.40 32.01
CA ASN A 351 -17.59 6.14 31.11
C ASN A 351 -19.04 5.98 31.57
N LYS A 352 -19.76 7.09 31.82
CA LYS A 352 -21.20 6.97 32.09
C LYS A 352 -21.84 6.28 30.89
N ASP A 353 -22.87 5.48 31.11
CA ASP A 353 -23.53 4.76 30.01
C ASP A 353 -23.89 5.73 28.88
N ASN A 354 -23.37 5.46 27.68
CA ASN A 354 -23.47 6.28 26.46
C ASN A 354 -22.69 7.63 26.44
N GLU A 355 -21.86 7.98 27.42
CA GLU A 355 -20.98 9.17 27.38
C GLU A 355 -19.98 9.06 26.22
N SER A 356 -19.99 9.98 25.24
CA SER A 356 -19.06 9.89 24.10
C SER A 356 -17.60 10.03 24.56
N VAL A 357 -16.65 9.45 23.81
CA VAL A 357 -15.20 9.57 24.09
C VAL A 357 -14.76 11.02 24.29
N SER A 358 -15.24 11.95 23.45
CA SER A 358 -14.89 13.36 23.56
C SER A 358 -15.51 14.01 24.81
N THR A 359 -16.74 13.63 25.19
CA THR A 359 -17.38 14.07 26.44
C THR A 359 -16.60 13.57 27.67
N PHE A 360 -16.22 12.30 27.69
CA PHE A 360 -15.41 11.72 28.77
C PHE A 360 -14.07 12.44 28.93
N LEU A 361 -13.34 12.63 27.83
CA LEU A 361 -12.03 13.30 27.86
C LEU A 361 -12.15 14.77 28.29
N GLN A 362 -13.21 15.47 27.88
CA GLN A 362 -13.52 16.83 28.37
C GLN A 362 -13.90 16.87 29.85
N ARG A 363 -14.53 15.82 30.39
CA ARG A 363 -14.82 15.70 31.82
C ARG A 363 -13.54 15.49 32.62
N VAL A 364 -12.71 14.52 32.24
CA VAL A 364 -11.41 14.26 32.89
C VAL A 364 -10.50 15.49 32.79
N LEU A 365 -10.53 16.22 31.67
CA LEU A 365 -9.83 17.50 31.51
C LEU A 365 -10.21 18.50 32.60
N LYS A 366 -11.51 18.74 32.77
CA LYS A 366 -12.03 19.69 33.77
C LYS A 366 -11.73 19.22 35.21
N GLU A 367 -11.83 17.92 35.44
CA GLU A 367 -11.54 17.30 36.73
C GLU A 367 -10.06 17.46 37.10
N ALA A 368 -9.13 17.11 36.20
CA ALA A 368 -7.69 17.26 36.42
C ALA A 368 -7.24 18.72 36.61
N ILE A 369 -7.87 19.67 35.92
CA ILE A 369 -7.61 21.11 36.14
C ILE A 369 -8.14 21.56 37.50
N ALA A 370 -9.33 21.11 37.90
CA ALA A 370 -9.96 21.48 39.17
C ALA A 370 -9.28 20.85 40.41
N THR A 371 -8.67 19.68 40.27
CA THR A 371 -7.90 18.99 41.33
C THR A 371 -6.40 19.27 41.27
N GLU A 372 -5.94 20.07 40.31
CA GLU A 372 -4.52 20.34 40.05
C GLU A 372 -3.66 19.07 39.80
N ASP A 373 -4.27 18.01 39.26
CA ASP A 373 -3.56 16.78 38.87
C ASP A 373 -2.84 16.97 37.53
N TRP A 374 -1.74 17.72 37.57
CA TRP A 374 -0.88 17.98 36.41
C TRP A 374 -0.33 16.71 35.75
N PRO A 375 0.05 15.63 36.48
CA PRO A 375 0.40 14.34 35.89
C PRO A 375 -0.73 13.69 35.07
N LEU A 376 -1.98 13.70 35.57
CA LEU A 376 -3.13 13.21 34.81
C LEU A 376 -3.40 14.07 33.57
N LEU A 377 -3.33 15.41 33.72
CA LEU A 377 -3.49 16.34 32.61
C LEU A 377 -2.41 16.14 31.52
N ALA A 378 -1.17 15.87 31.91
CA ALA A 378 -0.09 15.54 30.96
C ALA A 378 -0.39 14.28 30.14
N ARG A 379 -0.78 13.18 30.81
CA ARG A 379 -1.20 11.93 30.14
C ARG A 379 -2.39 12.16 29.22
N LEU A 380 -3.37 12.96 29.65
CA LEU A 380 -4.55 13.28 28.87
C LEU A 380 -4.22 14.03 27.57
N LEU A 381 -3.33 15.03 27.63
CA LEU A 381 -2.90 15.77 26.43
C LEU A 381 -2.10 14.88 25.46
N GLU A 382 -1.25 14.00 25.97
CA GLU A 382 -0.51 13.02 25.16
C GLU A 382 -1.46 12.04 24.45
N ILE A 383 -2.50 11.57 25.14
CA ILE A 383 -3.56 10.72 24.57
C ILE A 383 -4.35 11.49 23.50
N LEU A 384 -4.77 12.73 23.78
CA LEU A 384 -5.48 13.57 22.80
C LEU A 384 -4.65 13.81 21.53
N GLN A 385 -3.35 14.09 21.68
CA GLN A 385 -2.41 14.25 20.57
C GLN A 385 -2.21 12.94 19.79
N THR A 386 -1.98 11.82 20.49
CA THR A 386 -1.70 10.50 19.89
C THR A 386 -2.92 9.89 19.21
N MET A 387 -4.12 10.12 19.76
CA MET A 387 -5.38 9.67 19.20
C MET A 387 -5.99 10.68 18.20
N GLN A 388 -5.32 11.80 17.91
CA GLN A 388 -5.79 12.87 17.02
C GLN A 388 -7.21 13.35 17.34
N ILE A 389 -7.59 13.38 18.62
CA ILE A 389 -8.93 13.75 19.04
C ILE A 389 -9.03 15.28 19.07
N HIS A 390 -9.76 15.84 18.10
CA HIS A 390 -10.03 17.28 18.07
C HIS A 390 -10.78 17.72 19.33
N THR A 391 -10.23 18.72 20.02
CA THR A 391 -10.82 19.38 21.18
C THR A 391 -10.66 20.89 21.04
N ALA A 392 -11.25 21.67 21.95
CA ALA A 392 -11.03 23.11 22.01
C ALA A 392 -9.60 23.52 22.47
N ILE A 393 -8.77 22.55 22.89
CA ILE A 393 -7.40 22.79 23.33
C ILE A 393 -6.52 23.07 22.11
N SER A 394 -5.91 24.25 22.04
CA SER A 394 -5.00 24.58 20.94
C SER A 394 -3.63 23.89 21.10
N SER A 395 -2.88 23.79 20.00
CA SER A 395 -1.46 23.40 20.07
C SER A 395 -0.63 24.38 20.92
N SER A 396 -1.04 25.65 21.00
CA SER A 396 -0.45 26.65 21.88
C SER A 396 -0.67 26.31 23.36
N ASP A 397 -1.89 25.93 23.75
CA ASP A 397 -2.19 25.49 25.13
C ASP A 397 -1.31 24.31 25.55
N GLN A 398 -1.11 23.33 24.66
CA GLN A 398 -0.24 22.18 24.93
C GLN A 398 1.23 22.59 25.11
N ALA A 399 1.72 23.55 24.32
CA ALA A 399 3.08 24.07 24.46
C ALA A 399 3.27 24.85 25.77
N VAL A 400 2.32 25.71 26.12
CA VAL A 400 2.32 26.48 27.37
C VAL A 400 2.20 25.56 28.59
N PHE A 401 1.40 24.49 28.51
CA PHE A 401 1.34 23.49 29.58
C PHE A 401 2.65 22.72 29.77
N LYS A 402 3.37 22.36 28.68
CA LYS A 402 4.71 21.76 28.78
C LYS A 402 5.72 22.71 29.45
N GLN A 403 5.65 24.02 29.15
CA GLN A 403 6.48 25.03 29.84
C GLN A 403 6.15 25.12 31.33
N PHE A 404 4.86 25.08 31.71
CA PHE A 404 4.42 25.10 33.11
C PHE A 404 4.92 23.89 33.91
N LEU A 405 4.85 22.67 33.35
CA LEU A 405 5.48 21.50 33.96
C LEU A 405 7.01 21.66 34.11
N GLY A 406 7.65 22.32 33.13
CA GLY A 406 9.06 22.72 33.22
C GLY A 406 9.34 23.62 34.42
N ALA A 407 8.54 24.67 34.63
CA ALA A 407 8.67 25.57 35.78
C ALA A 407 8.52 24.85 37.12
N ILE A 408 7.52 23.96 37.25
CA ILE A 408 7.33 23.12 38.45
C ILE A 408 8.56 22.24 38.72
N ASN A 409 9.18 21.68 37.67
CA ASN A 409 10.37 20.85 37.82
C ASN A 409 11.61 21.66 38.21
N LEU A 410 11.78 22.88 37.66
CA LEU A 410 12.85 23.81 38.05
C LEU A 410 12.70 24.26 39.51
N GLU A 411 11.47 24.56 39.95
CA GLU A 411 11.15 24.92 41.34
C GLU A 411 11.49 23.76 42.30
N LYS A 412 11.12 22.52 41.95
CA LYS A 412 11.49 21.31 42.71
C LYS A 412 13.00 21.03 42.71
N ALA A 413 13.72 21.46 41.67
CA ALA A 413 15.17 21.34 41.54
C ALA A 413 15.94 22.50 42.22
N GLN A 414 15.25 23.38 42.95
CA GLN A 414 15.83 24.58 43.60
C GLN A 414 16.48 25.57 42.62
N GLN A 415 16.02 25.59 41.37
CA GLN A 415 16.41 26.56 40.34
C GLN A 415 15.34 27.65 40.26
N HIS A 416 15.11 28.37 41.36
CA HIS A 416 13.93 29.23 41.50
C HIS A 416 14.00 30.46 40.57
N ALA A 417 15.19 30.97 40.27
CA ALA A 417 15.36 32.03 39.28
C ALA A 417 14.85 31.63 37.88
N ASP A 418 15.23 30.45 37.40
CA ASP A 418 14.78 29.93 36.10
C ASP A 418 13.28 29.56 36.14
N ALA A 419 12.81 28.97 37.24
CA ALA A 419 11.38 28.70 37.44
C ALA A 419 10.52 29.97 37.33
N VAL A 420 10.95 31.08 37.96
CA VAL A 420 10.28 32.39 37.85
C VAL A 420 10.26 32.89 36.40
N ALA A 421 11.36 32.75 35.66
CA ALA A 421 11.42 33.19 34.27
C ALA A 421 10.42 32.41 33.38
N VAL A 422 10.31 31.10 33.59
CA VAL A 422 9.35 30.25 32.87
C VAL A 422 7.91 30.53 33.32
N TYR A 423 7.63 30.68 34.62
CA TYR A 423 6.29 31.02 35.13
C TYR A 423 5.77 32.35 34.56
N ILE A 424 6.63 33.39 34.49
CA ILE A 424 6.26 34.68 33.86
C ILE A 424 6.00 34.51 32.35
N THR A 425 6.74 33.63 31.67
CA THR A 425 6.52 33.33 30.25
C THR A 425 5.19 32.63 30.02
N VAL A 426 4.87 31.61 30.82
CA VAL A 426 3.57 30.91 30.83
C VAL A 426 2.42 31.88 31.10
N LEU A 427 2.57 32.78 32.08
CA LEU A 427 1.56 33.78 32.43
C LEU A 427 1.30 34.80 31.30
N ARG A 428 2.34 35.18 30.54
CA ARG A 428 2.21 36.08 29.38
C ARG A 428 1.56 35.42 28.17
N SER A 429 1.88 34.16 27.91
CA SER A 429 1.28 33.39 26.81
C SER A 429 -0.19 33.09 27.08
N GLY A 430 -0.52 32.77 28.34
CA GLY A 430 -1.85 32.34 28.75
C GLY A 430 -2.18 30.92 28.26
N SER A 431 -3.03 30.22 29.02
CA SER A 431 -3.65 28.97 28.59
C SER A 431 -4.95 28.74 29.34
N GLN A 432 -5.91 28.06 28.72
CA GLN A 432 -7.13 27.61 29.38
C GLN A 432 -6.90 26.41 30.33
N LEU A 433 -5.71 25.80 30.27
CA LEU A 433 -5.34 24.61 31.04
C LEU A 433 -4.75 24.90 32.42
N ILE A 434 -4.29 26.14 32.66
CA ILE A 434 -3.54 26.51 33.85
C ILE A 434 -4.23 27.70 34.53
N PRO A 435 -4.75 27.55 35.76
CA PRO A 435 -5.27 28.68 36.52
C PRO A 435 -4.18 29.74 36.75
N THR A 436 -4.45 30.99 36.39
CA THR A 436 -3.51 32.12 36.61
C THR A 436 -3.23 32.35 38.08
N THR A 437 -4.19 32.03 38.95
CA THR A 437 -4.03 32.00 40.42
C THR A 437 -2.89 31.08 40.84
N LYS A 438 -2.78 29.89 40.24
CA LYS A 438 -1.75 28.91 40.62
C LYS A 438 -0.34 29.41 40.32
N ILE A 439 -0.16 30.03 39.15
CA ILE A 439 1.12 30.64 38.78
C ILE A 439 1.45 31.81 39.74
N ALA A 440 0.45 32.61 40.11
CA ALA A 440 0.63 33.72 41.05
C ALA A 440 0.99 33.24 42.46
N GLU A 441 0.44 32.12 42.93
CA GLU A 441 0.79 31.48 44.20
C GLU A 441 2.25 31.01 44.23
N SER A 442 2.70 30.24 43.22
CA SER A 442 4.11 29.81 43.11
C SER A 442 5.07 30.99 43.04
N LEU A 443 4.75 32.01 42.22
CA LEU A 443 5.56 33.24 42.14
C LEU A 443 5.59 34.01 43.46
N ALA A 444 4.49 34.06 44.22
CA ALA A 444 4.43 34.71 45.53
C ALA A 444 5.23 33.94 46.60
N ALA A 445 5.18 32.60 46.59
CA ALA A 445 6.00 31.75 47.45
C ALA A 445 7.49 31.97 47.18
N ILE A 446 7.93 31.86 45.91
CA ILE A 446 9.32 32.11 45.52
C ILE A 446 9.75 33.54 45.88
N LYS A 447 8.90 34.56 45.68
CA LYS A 447 9.21 35.94 46.07
C LYS A 447 9.41 36.12 47.58
N ARG A 448 8.64 35.39 48.40
CA ARG A 448 8.72 35.44 49.87
C ARG A 448 9.96 34.71 50.38
N ASP A 449 10.23 33.53 49.84
CA ASP A 449 11.19 32.58 50.38
C ASP A 449 12.59 32.73 49.73
N TYR A 450 12.65 33.19 48.47
CA TYR A 450 13.87 33.35 47.65
C TYR A 450 13.88 34.70 46.88
N PRO A 451 13.87 35.86 47.57
CA PRO A 451 13.63 37.17 46.96
C PRO A 451 14.68 37.62 45.93
N GLU A 452 15.94 37.22 46.04
CA GLU A 452 16.98 37.58 45.07
C GLU A 452 16.87 36.75 43.78
N GLU A 453 16.60 35.46 43.89
CA GLU A 453 16.31 34.59 42.73
C GLU A 453 15.07 35.07 41.99
N TYR A 454 14.03 35.52 42.69
CA TYR A 454 12.85 36.13 42.10
C TYR A 454 13.18 37.38 41.25
N LYS A 455 14.08 38.27 41.73
CA LYS A 455 14.54 39.44 40.94
C LYS A 455 15.36 39.03 39.72
N ALA A 456 16.23 38.03 39.87
CA ALA A 456 17.04 37.50 38.77
C ALA A 456 16.14 36.89 37.68
N GLY A 457 15.21 36.01 38.07
CA GLY A 457 14.24 35.39 37.17
C GLY A 457 13.33 36.38 36.45
N LEU A 458 12.84 37.41 37.14
CA LEU A 458 12.13 38.52 36.50
C LEU A 458 12.96 39.18 35.41
N SER A 459 14.23 39.51 35.71
CA SER A 459 15.12 40.18 34.76
C SER A 459 15.36 39.33 33.51
N SER A 460 15.58 38.02 33.67
CA SER A 460 15.68 37.05 32.57
C SER A 460 14.38 36.92 31.77
N ALA A 461 13.22 36.99 32.42
CA ALA A 461 11.92 36.98 31.73
C ALA A 461 11.69 38.22 30.85
N TYR A 462 12.31 39.36 31.15
CA TYR A 462 12.20 40.57 30.31
C TYR A 462 13.23 40.62 29.17
N SER A 463 14.37 39.93 29.28
CA SER A 463 15.36 39.86 28.19
C SER A 463 14.96 38.88 27.09
N TYR A 464 14.20 37.82 27.41
CA TYR A 464 13.61 36.92 26.43
C TYR A 464 12.45 37.59 25.66
N SER A 465 12.76 38.14 24.48
CA SER A 465 11.77 38.61 23.51
C SER A 465 11.34 37.45 22.59
N PRO A 466 10.07 37.02 22.56
CA PRO A 466 9.63 35.86 21.76
C PRO A 466 9.79 35.98 20.24
N ARG A 467 10.22 37.15 19.73
CA ARG A 467 10.11 37.53 18.32
C ARG A 467 11.30 37.14 17.44
N ARG A 468 12.32 36.44 17.97
CA ARG A 468 13.55 36.07 17.22
C ARG A 468 13.80 34.58 16.97
N GLU A 469 13.14 33.66 17.67
CA GLU A 469 13.55 32.23 17.68
C GLU A 469 12.50 31.24 17.15
N ALA A 470 11.42 31.73 16.52
CA ALA A 470 10.33 30.92 15.96
C ALA A 470 10.72 29.98 14.78
N GLY A 471 12.02 29.76 14.54
CA GLY A 471 12.56 28.87 13.51
C GLY A 471 13.67 27.92 13.97
N ILE A 472 13.98 27.79 15.28
CA ILE A 472 15.16 27.05 15.77
C ILE A 472 14.83 25.87 16.70
N TYR A 473 13.69 25.86 17.40
CA TYR A 473 13.41 24.89 18.48
C TYR A 473 12.65 23.61 18.07
N SER A 474 12.78 23.11 16.84
CA SER A 474 12.16 21.83 16.44
C SER A 474 12.86 20.58 16.99
N ASP A 475 14.15 20.67 17.33
CA ASP A 475 15.03 19.50 17.45
C ASP A 475 15.45 19.11 18.88
N ILE A 476 15.00 19.83 19.92
CA ILE A 476 15.36 19.49 21.31
C ILE A 476 14.38 18.48 21.90
N SER A 477 14.54 17.20 21.54
CA SER A 477 13.92 16.07 22.23
C SER A 477 14.72 14.77 22.06
N PRO A 478 15.66 14.50 22.98
CA PRO A 478 15.79 13.12 23.48
C PRO A 478 16.06 12.96 25.00
N ILE A 479 16.26 14.04 25.77
CA ILE A 479 16.85 13.94 27.13
C ILE A 479 15.88 13.36 28.20
N LEU A 480 14.56 13.40 28.00
CA LEU A 480 13.58 12.98 29.02
C LEU A 480 13.19 11.48 29.01
N GLN A 481 13.82 10.63 28.21
CA GLN A 481 13.44 9.20 28.08
C GLN A 481 14.34 8.20 28.83
N GLN A 482 15.38 8.62 29.56
CA GLN A 482 16.41 7.72 30.11
C GLN A 482 16.43 7.54 31.65
N GLN A 483 15.29 7.69 32.33
CA GLN A 483 15.17 7.32 33.76
C GLN A 483 14.18 6.17 34.01
N SER A 484 14.55 4.97 33.54
CA SER A 484 14.02 3.71 34.07
C SER A 484 15.05 2.56 34.04
N GLY A 485 15.90 2.53 35.09
CA GLY A 485 16.44 1.30 35.69
C GLY A 485 17.35 0.36 34.88
N SER A 486 18.66 0.43 35.16
CA SER A 486 19.48 -0.78 35.34
C SER A 486 20.66 -0.51 36.29
N LYS A 487 20.98 -1.48 37.16
CA LYS A 487 22.02 -1.36 38.20
C LYS A 487 23.38 -1.85 37.69
N SER A 488 24.41 -1.04 37.92
CA SER A 488 25.65 -1.39 38.64
C SER A 488 26.49 -2.60 38.19
N SER A 489 27.65 -2.31 37.58
CA SER A 489 28.91 -3.00 37.89
C SER A 489 30.12 -2.08 37.63
N ALA A 490 31.24 -2.33 38.31
CA ALA A 490 32.49 -1.56 38.26
C ALA A 490 33.67 -2.57 38.29
N SER A 491 34.93 -2.26 38.00
CA SER A 491 35.67 -1.01 37.71
C SER A 491 37.05 -1.45 37.12
N PRO A 492 38.17 -0.68 37.14
CA PRO A 492 38.44 0.77 36.97
C PRO A 492 39.61 1.03 35.97
N LEU A 493 40.04 2.32 35.85
CA LEU A 493 41.40 2.83 35.56
C LEU A 493 42.24 2.31 34.36
N LEU A 494 42.68 3.24 33.51
CA LEU A 494 44.12 3.53 33.30
C LEU A 494 44.34 4.90 32.64
N THR A 495 45.59 5.35 32.58
CA THR A 495 46.00 6.77 32.58
C THR A 495 46.72 7.24 31.30
N ASP A 496 46.77 8.57 31.18
CA ASP A 496 47.94 9.40 30.76
C ASP A 496 48.14 9.83 29.28
N LYS A 497 48.28 11.17 29.14
CA LYS A 497 49.29 11.93 28.37
C LYS A 497 49.26 12.09 26.83
N SER A 498 49.03 13.37 26.46
CA SER A 498 49.99 14.27 25.76
C SER A 498 49.92 14.53 24.24
N ALA A 499 50.34 15.76 23.91
CA ALA A 499 50.61 16.37 22.59
C ALA A 499 49.38 16.65 21.69
N SER A 500 49.04 17.89 21.30
CA SER A 500 49.82 18.99 20.67
C SER A 500 50.10 18.79 19.18
N LYS A 501 49.32 19.47 18.31
CA LYS A 501 49.83 20.49 17.35
C LYS A 501 48.78 21.08 16.38
N THR A 502 48.98 22.37 16.08
CA THR A 502 48.72 23.10 14.81
C THR A 502 47.34 23.10 14.14
N SER A 503 46.74 24.30 14.09
CA SER A 503 45.77 24.75 13.09
C SER A 503 46.42 24.99 11.72
N PRO A 504 45.61 25.03 10.64
CA PRO A 504 45.88 25.89 9.48
C PRO A 504 44.86 27.03 9.37
N LYS A 505 45.33 28.22 8.98
CA LYS A 505 44.49 29.31 8.46
C LYS A 505 43.97 28.93 7.07
N THR A 506 42.76 29.34 6.74
CA THR A 506 42.30 29.45 5.35
C THR A 506 41.76 30.84 5.12
N GLU A 507 42.40 31.59 4.22
CA GLU A 507 41.89 32.85 3.69
C GLU A 507 40.74 32.55 2.70
N ILE A 508 39.64 33.28 2.80
CA ILE A 508 38.63 33.35 1.73
C ILE A 508 38.35 34.82 1.44
N SER A 509 38.37 35.14 0.14
CA SER A 509 38.40 36.50 -0.40
C SER A 509 37.06 37.22 -0.34
N LYS A 510 37.15 38.56 -0.35
CA LYS A 510 36.02 39.46 -0.64
C LYS A 510 35.37 39.13 -2.00
N GLY A 511 34.06 39.29 -2.08
CA GLY A 511 33.29 39.35 -3.32
C GLY A 511 32.05 40.20 -3.09
N GLU A 512 32.07 41.45 -3.57
CA GLU A 512 30.93 42.37 -3.51
C GLU A 512 29.95 42.06 -4.65
N ALA A 513 28.65 42.10 -4.34
CA ALA A 513 27.59 42.23 -5.35
C ALA A 513 26.40 42.96 -4.72
N GLU A 514 26.18 44.22 -5.11
CA GLU A 514 25.01 44.99 -4.69
C GLU A 514 23.73 44.45 -5.34
N ALA A 515 22.63 44.38 -4.59
CA ALA A 515 21.29 44.20 -5.14
C ALA A 515 20.31 45.14 -4.41
N LYS A 516 19.74 46.09 -5.16
CA LYS A 516 18.81 47.11 -4.64
C LYS A 516 17.41 46.51 -4.41
N PRO A 517 16.73 46.82 -3.29
CA PRO A 517 15.33 46.43 -3.11
C PRO A 517 14.40 47.36 -3.91
N VAL A 518 13.49 46.78 -4.68
CA VAL A 518 12.38 47.52 -5.32
C VAL A 518 11.21 47.55 -4.35
N THR A 519 10.88 48.74 -3.85
CA THR A 519 9.62 49.01 -3.16
C THR A 519 8.45 48.96 -4.15
N LYS A 520 7.33 48.37 -3.72
CA LYS A 520 6.03 48.59 -4.35
C LYS A 520 4.97 48.79 -3.29
N GLU A 521 4.28 49.92 -3.39
CA GLU A 521 3.30 50.40 -2.41
C GLU A 521 1.97 49.67 -2.52
N LEU A 522 1.16 49.79 -1.45
CA LEU A 522 -0.23 49.37 -1.45
C LEU A 522 -1.10 50.32 -2.29
N SER A 523 -2.18 49.78 -2.85
CA SER A 523 -3.41 50.55 -3.03
C SER A 523 -4.62 49.63 -2.80
N PRO A 524 -5.49 49.91 -1.80
CA PRO A 524 -6.71 49.16 -1.58
C PRO A 524 -7.90 49.83 -2.29
N LYS A 525 -8.68 49.05 -3.05
CA LYS A 525 -10.00 49.48 -3.54
C LYS A 525 -11.02 48.34 -3.56
N ASP A 526 -12.16 48.66 -2.96
CA ASP A 526 -13.52 48.39 -3.44
C ASP A 526 -13.88 46.93 -3.81
N LEU A 527 -14.62 46.25 -2.91
CA LEU A 527 -16.09 46.17 -3.05
C LEU A 527 -16.75 45.31 -1.96
N GLU A 528 -17.68 45.92 -1.23
CA GLU A 528 -18.73 45.19 -0.52
C GLU A 528 -19.63 44.46 -1.52
N LYS A 529 -20.07 43.23 -1.18
CA LYS A 529 -21.42 42.77 -1.52
C LYS A 529 -21.88 41.59 -0.65
N LYS A 530 -22.79 41.89 0.27
CA LYS A 530 -23.70 40.89 0.85
C LYS A 530 -24.58 40.28 -0.26
N PRO A 531 -24.90 38.99 -0.19
CA PRO A 531 -26.20 38.49 -0.59
C PRO A 531 -27.04 38.19 0.65
N ALA A 532 -28.20 38.84 0.74
CA ALA A 532 -29.25 38.40 1.64
C ALA A 532 -30.06 37.28 0.96
N GLY A 533 -30.47 36.26 1.73
CA GLY A 533 -31.72 35.55 1.41
C GLY A 533 -32.93 36.41 1.83
N PRO A 534 -34.16 35.86 1.83
CA PRO A 534 -34.57 34.50 1.47
C PRO A 534 -35.73 34.47 0.43
N ALA A 535 -36.20 33.29 0.03
CA ALA A 535 -37.63 32.95 0.09
C ALA A 535 -37.95 31.53 -0.41
N LYS A 536 -38.76 30.85 0.41
CA LYS A 536 -39.71 29.76 0.13
C LYS A 536 -40.12 29.56 -1.34
N LYS A 537 -40.06 28.30 -1.79
CA LYS A 537 -41.29 27.52 -2.07
C LYS A 537 -41.07 26.05 -1.76
#